data_AF-A0AAD3DPG0-F1
#
_entry.id   AF-A0AAD3DPG0-F1
#
_cell.length_a   1.000
_cell.length_b   1.000
_cell.length_c   1.000
_cell.angle_alpha   90.00
_cell.angle_beta   90.00
_cell.angle_gamma   90.00
#
_symmetry.space_group_name_H-M   'P 1'
#
loop_
_entity.id
_entity.type
_entity.pdbx_description
1 polymer ?
#
loop_
_entity_poly.entity_id
_entity_poly.type
_entity_poly.pdbx_seq_one_letter_code
_entity_poly.pdbx_strand_id
1 'polypeptide(L)'
;MAVDAAGEWVPAQYPKDMDNVDLRRLVGVQPKGFKERTAGKRKRDAEEQVDDEQVAAMQEDEQQELKQPEKRQKADETTFRPVSGRTWKLPGQRASTVMKPSTSGKKSWNQRMADKAARKNLQELKGEAVAAAKAKRKAAADQRKAAKERKAANQQKSAVVQKITNTATVKKMMKDKKQRKLLRTADTN
;
A
#
# COMPACT_ATOMS: atom_id res chain seq x y z
N MET A 1 -60.06 23.90 33.20
CA MET A 1 -59.44 23.57 31.90
C MET A 1 -57.94 23.53 32.12
N ALA A 2 -57.35 22.35 31.92
CA ALA A 2 -55.96 22.07 32.26
C ALA A 2 -55.00 22.75 31.27
N VAL A 3 -53.89 23.28 31.79
CA VAL A 3 -52.84 23.94 31.02
C VAL A 3 -51.81 22.88 30.66
N ASP A 4 -51.64 22.65 29.35
CA ASP A 4 -50.69 21.69 28.81
C ASP A 4 -49.25 22.09 29.15
N ALA A 5 -48.56 21.24 29.90
CA ALA A 5 -47.13 21.33 30.14
C ALA A 5 -46.40 20.87 28.87
N ALA A 6 -45.87 21.82 28.11
CA ALA A 6 -44.92 21.55 27.03
C ALA A 6 -43.65 20.94 27.63
N GLY A 7 -43.52 19.61 27.55
CA GLY A 7 -42.30 18.90 27.90
C GLY A 7 -41.20 19.25 26.89
N GLU A 8 -40.19 19.98 27.34
CA GLU A 8 -38.98 20.28 26.57
C GLU A 8 -38.27 18.97 26.20
N TRP A 9 -38.19 18.69 24.91
CA TRP A 9 -37.46 17.54 24.40
C TRP A 9 -35.95 17.78 24.55
N VAL A 10 -35.35 17.14 25.55
CA VAL A 10 -33.90 17.12 25.72
C VAL A 10 -33.35 15.90 24.97
N PRO A 11 -32.44 16.08 23.99
CA PRO A 11 -31.81 14.97 23.30
C PRO A 11 -31.08 14.07 24.30
N ALA A 12 -31.27 12.76 24.18
CA ALA A 12 -30.55 11.79 24.99
C ALA A 12 -29.04 11.99 24.83
N GLN A 13 -28.39 12.52 25.87
CA GLN A 13 -26.94 12.63 25.90
C GLN A 13 -26.36 11.24 26.13
N TYR A 14 -25.59 10.75 25.16
CA TYR A 14 -24.89 9.48 25.31
C TYR A 14 -23.92 9.56 26.50
N PRO A 15 -23.78 8.47 27.28
CA PRO A 15 -22.83 8.43 28.39
C PRO A 15 -21.41 8.68 27.86
N LYS A 16 -20.74 9.67 28.46
CA LYS A 16 -19.42 10.19 28.05
C LYS A 16 -18.27 9.18 28.22
N ASP A 17 -18.57 8.01 28.80
CA ASP A 17 -17.59 6.96 29.11
C ASP A 17 -17.17 6.15 27.87
N MET A 18 -17.85 6.30 26.73
CA MET A 18 -17.53 5.59 25.49
C MET A 18 -16.35 6.18 24.71
N ASP A 19 -16.00 7.46 24.95
CA ASP A 19 -14.96 8.16 24.18
C ASP A 19 -13.52 7.84 24.62
N ASN A 20 -13.35 7.16 25.77
CA ASN A 20 -12.04 6.84 26.32
C ASN A 20 -11.52 5.44 25.98
N VAL A 21 -12.21 4.69 25.12
CA VAL A 21 -11.74 3.38 24.67
C VAL A 21 -10.67 3.58 23.59
N ASP A 22 -9.40 3.39 23.94
CA ASP A 22 -8.29 3.40 22.97
C ASP A 22 -8.37 2.16 22.05
N LEU A 23 -9.08 2.33 20.94
CA LEU A 23 -9.29 1.29 19.92
C LEU A 23 -7.99 0.82 19.24
N ARG A 24 -6.85 1.50 19.47
CA ARG A 24 -5.54 1.07 18.93
C ARG A 24 -4.93 -0.08 19.72
N ARG A 25 -5.41 -0.32 20.94
CA ARG A 25 -4.94 -1.40 21.83
C ARG A 25 -5.86 -2.62 21.84
N LEU A 26 -6.94 -2.62 21.07
CA LEU A 26 -7.79 -3.80 20.87
C LEU A 26 -7.03 -4.86 20.06
N VAL A 27 -6.27 -5.71 20.77
CA VAL A 27 -5.68 -6.92 20.21
C VAL A 27 -6.81 -7.90 19.92
N GLY A 28 -7.06 -8.19 18.64
CA GLY A 28 -8.02 -9.22 18.21
C GLY A 28 -9.30 -8.74 17.52
N VAL A 29 -9.55 -7.42 17.44
CA VAL A 29 -10.67 -6.87 16.65
C VAL A 29 -10.12 -6.25 15.36
N GLN A 30 -9.59 -7.11 14.49
CA GLN A 30 -9.27 -6.71 13.12
C GLN A 30 -10.58 -6.65 12.33
N PRO A 31 -10.87 -5.57 11.58
CA PRO A 31 -12.06 -5.54 10.72
C PRO A 31 -12.00 -6.69 9.71
N LYS A 32 -13.12 -7.39 9.52
CA LYS A 32 -13.26 -8.52 8.61
C LYS A 32 -12.76 -8.13 7.21
N GLY A 33 -11.55 -8.57 6.85
CA GLY A 33 -10.86 -8.21 5.59
C GLY A 33 -9.48 -7.58 5.74
N PHE A 34 -9.02 -7.22 6.95
CA PHE A 34 -7.67 -6.70 7.15
C PHE A 34 -6.61 -7.81 7.15
N LYS A 35 -5.96 -8.04 6.00
CA LYS A 35 -4.79 -8.93 5.89
C LYS A 35 -3.52 -8.19 6.32
N GLU A 36 -3.04 -8.46 7.52
CA GLU A 36 -1.66 -8.11 7.90
C GLU A 36 -0.70 -8.81 6.92
N ARG A 37 0.13 -8.01 6.24
CA ARG A 37 1.15 -8.55 5.34
C ARG A 37 2.29 -9.12 6.18
N THR A 38 2.14 -10.33 6.71
CA THR A 38 3.28 -11.13 7.15
C THR A 38 4.07 -11.53 5.90
N ALA A 39 5.16 -10.81 5.65
CA ALA A 39 6.11 -11.13 4.59
C ALA A 39 6.77 -12.48 4.90
N GLY A 40 6.26 -13.58 4.33
CA GLY A 40 6.96 -14.87 4.38
C GLY A 40 6.13 -16.15 4.20
N LYS A 41 4.82 -16.18 4.51
CA LYS A 41 4.06 -17.46 4.57
C LYS A 41 3.29 -17.87 3.31
N ARG A 42 3.17 -17.01 2.29
CA ARG A 42 2.24 -17.21 1.16
C ARG A 42 2.52 -18.38 0.22
N LYS A 43 3.58 -19.15 0.41
CA LYS A 43 3.89 -20.28 -0.49
C LYS A 43 3.55 -21.65 0.08
N ARG A 44 3.28 -21.80 1.38
CA ARG A 44 2.99 -23.12 1.98
C ARG A 44 1.50 -23.32 2.25
N ASP A 45 0.81 -22.30 2.76
CA ASP A 45 -0.63 -22.42 3.09
C ASP A 45 -1.55 -22.48 1.86
N ALA A 46 -1.06 -22.13 0.67
CA ALA A 46 -1.83 -22.17 -0.58
C ALA A 46 -1.94 -23.58 -1.18
N GLU A 47 -1.09 -24.53 -0.78
CA GLU A 47 -1.22 -25.94 -1.20
C GLU A 47 -2.18 -26.68 -0.25
N GLU A 48 -2.07 -26.45 1.05
CA GLU A 48 -2.90 -27.13 2.07
C GLU A 48 -4.39 -26.75 1.95
N GLN A 49 -4.69 -25.49 1.61
CA GLN A 49 -6.06 -25.01 1.43
C GLN A 49 -6.74 -25.56 0.15
N VAL A 50 -5.95 -26.03 -0.83
CA VAL A 50 -6.48 -26.62 -2.07
C VAL A 50 -6.83 -28.10 -1.90
N ASP A 51 -6.17 -28.80 -0.98
CA ASP A 51 -6.48 -30.20 -0.66
C ASP A 51 -7.75 -30.32 0.20
N ASP A 52 -7.95 -29.45 1.20
CA ASP A 52 -9.16 -29.46 2.04
C ASP A 52 -10.44 -29.06 1.27
N GLU A 53 -10.34 -28.12 0.31
CA GLU A 53 -11.48 -27.77 -0.56
C GLU A 53 -11.84 -28.87 -1.57
N GLN A 54 -10.89 -29.74 -1.95
CA GLN A 54 -11.16 -30.89 -2.82
C GLN A 54 -11.84 -32.05 -2.09
N VAL A 55 -11.56 -32.24 -0.79
CA VAL A 55 -12.19 -33.32 -0.01
C VAL A 55 -13.64 -32.96 0.36
N ALA A 56 -13.93 -31.70 0.66
CA ALA A 56 -15.29 -31.25 0.98
C ALA A 56 -16.24 -31.28 -0.23
N ALA A 57 -15.73 -30.98 -1.44
CA ALA A 57 -16.53 -31.01 -2.66
C ALA A 57 -16.88 -32.43 -3.15
N MET A 58 -16.25 -33.48 -2.60
CA MET A 58 -16.54 -34.87 -2.96
C MET A 58 -17.72 -35.48 -2.17
N GLN A 59 -18.20 -34.81 -1.12
CA GLN A 59 -19.23 -35.36 -0.22
C GLN A 59 -20.65 -34.83 -0.47
N GLU A 60 -20.83 -33.79 -1.29
CA GLU A 60 -22.15 -33.19 -1.58
C GLU A 60 -22.82 -33.71 -2.87
N ASP A 61 -22.13 -34.48 -3.71
CA ASP A 61 -22.67 -34.98 -4.99
C ASP A 61 -23.30 -36.40 -4.93
N GLU A 62 -23.44 -37.01 -3.75
CA GLU A 62 -24.00 -38.37 -3.58
C GLU A 62 -25.54 -38.42 -3.53
N GLN A 63 -26.23 -37.31 -3.83
CA GLN A 63 -27.70 -37.26 -3.88
C GLN A 63 -28.20 -36.53 -5.14
N GLN A 64 -27.96 -37.11 -6.32
CA GLN A 64 -28.75 -36.79 -7.52
C GLN A 64 -29.26 -38.06 -8.20
N GLU A 65 -30.58 -38.08 -8.39
CA GLU A 65 -31.41 -39.16 -8.88
C GLU A 65 -30.98 -39.68 -10.27
N LEU A 66 -31.01 -41.01 -10.38
CA LEU A 66 -30.81 -41.80 -11.60
C LEU A 66 -31.82 -41.43 -12.71
N LYS A 67 -31.43 -40.53 -13.63
CA LYS A 67 -32.10 -40.38 -14.94
C LYS A 67 -31.47 -41.33 -15.96
N GLN A 68 -32.34 -42.07 -16.66
CA GLN A 68 -31.98 -43.10 -17.63
C GLN A 68 -31.12 -42.58 -18.81
N PRO A 69 -30.26 -43.42 -19.41
CA PRO A 69 -29.34 -43.01 -20.46
C PRO A 69 -30.05 -42.84 -21.81
N GLU A 70 -30.10 -41.61 -22.31
CA GLU A 70 -30.48 -41.33 -23.70
C GLU A 70 -29.44 -41.91 -24.67
N LYS A 71 -29.93 -42.47 -25.77
CA LYS A 71 -29.15 -43.13 -26.82
C LYS A 71 -28.08 -42.20 -27.39
N ARG A 72 -26.83 -42.67 -27.40
CA ARG A 72 -25.65 -41.95 -27.93
C ARG A 72 -25.87 -41.54 -29.39
N GLN A 73 -25.91 -40.23 -29.66
CA GLN A 73 -25.87 -39.70 -31.03
C GLN A 73 -24.45 -39.88 -31.61
N LYS A 74 -24.35 -40.27 -32.89
CA LYS A 74 -23.07 -40.42 -33.59
C LYS A 74 -22.38 -39.06 -33.73
N ALA A 75 -21.07 -39.01 -33.51
CA ALA A 75 -20.27 -37.82 -33.64
C ALA A 75 -20.09 -37.43 -35.12
N ASP A 76 -20.40 -36.18 -35.46
CA ASP A 76 -20.06 -35.61 -36.76
C ASP A 76 -18.54 -35.46 -36.90
N GLU A 77 -18.01 -35.84 -38.06
CA GLU A 77 -16.57 -36.01 -38.36
C GLU A 77 -15.72 -34.74 -38.22
N THR A 78 -16.34 -33.56 -38.07
CA THR A 78 -15.67 -32.27 -38.05
C THR A 78 -15.38 -31.71 -36.65
N THR A 79 -15.72 -32.42 -35.57
CA THR A 79 -15.50 -31.90 -34.22
C THR A 79 -15.01 -32.99 -33.27
N PHE A 80 -13.72 -32.93 -32.90
CA PHE A 80 -13.15 -33.74 -31.82
C PHE A 80 -13.82 -33.38 -30.50
N ARG A 81 -14.91 -34.08 -30.16
CA ARG A 81 -15.57 -33.96 -28.85
C ARG A 81 -14.90 -34.91 -27.86
N PRO A 82 -14.49 -34.44 -26.67
CA PRO A 82 -13.97 -35.33 -25.64
C PRO A 82 -15.07 -36.28 -25.15
N VAL A 83 -14.72 -37.54 -24.94
CA VAL A 83 -15.64 -38.62 -24.51
C VAL A 83 -16.34 -38.30 -23.17
N SER A 84 -15.69 -37.51 -22.31
CA SER A 84 -16.22 -37.08 -21.01
C SER A 84 -17.21 -35.90 -21.09
N GLY A 85 -17.46 -35.34 -22.28
CA GLY A 85 -18.32 -34.15 -22.47
C GLY A 85 -17.77 -32.86 -21.86
N ARG A 86 -16.69 -32.93 -21.07
CA ARG A 86 -16.14 -31.80 -20.32
C ARG A 86 -14.95 -31.18 -21.08
N THR A 87 -15.15 -29.98 -21.58
CA THR A 87 -14.09 -29.16 -22.18
C THR A 87 -13.28 -28.48 -21.08
N TRP A 88 -12.02 -28.90 -20.89
CA TRP A 88 -11.19 -28.41 -19.78
C TRP A 88 -10.76 -26.94 -19.92
N LYS A 89 -10.85 -26.36 -21.13
CA LYS A 89 -10.47 -24.97 -21.41
C LYS A 89 -11.42 -24.37 -22.46
N LEU A 90 -11.94 -23.17 -22.20
CA LEU A 90 -12.64 -22.38 -23.21
C LEU A 90 -11.64 -21.92 -24.28
N PRO A 91 -12.01 -21.86 -25.57
CA PRO A 91 -11.13 -21.31 -26.60
C PRO A 91 -10.82 -19.84 -26.27
N GLY A 92 -9.54 -19.53 -26.05
CA GLY A 92 -9.10 -18.16 -25.81
C GLY A 92 -9.44 -17.26 -26.99
N GLN A 93 -10.07 -16.11 -26.74
CA GLN A 93 -10.32 -15.13 -27.80
C GLN A 93 -8.99 -14.57 -28.32
N ARG A 94 -8.85 -14.51 -29.65
CA ARG A 94 -7.68 -13.87 -30.29
C ARG A 94 -7.70 -12.38 -29.93
N ALA A 95 -6.55 -11.79 -29.61
CA ALA A 95 -6.43 -10.37 -29.26
C ALA A 95 -6.99 -9.43 -30.35
N SER A 96 -6.99 -9.87 -31.61
CA SER A 96 -7.57 -9.16 -32.75
C SER A 96 -9.09 -9.02 -32.72
N THR A 97 -9.80 -9.85 -31.95
CA THR A 97 -11.26 -9.78 -31.78
C THR A 97 -11.67 -8.83 -30.66
N VAL A 98 -10.82 -8.66 -29.64
CA VAL A 98 -11.08 -7.82 -28.46
C VAL A 98 -10.68 -6.36 -28.68
N MET A 99 -9.66 -6.11 -29.52
CA MET A 99 -9.05 -4.77 -29.68
C MET A 99 -9.43 -4.04 -30.96
N LYS A 100 -10.52 -4.37 -31.64
CA LYS A 100 -11.08 -3.46 -32.64
C LYS A 100 -11.98 -2.47 -31.91
N PRO A 101 -11.49 -1.28 -31.49
CA PRO A 101 -12.43 -0.21 -31.17
C PRO A 101 -13.30 -0.05 -32.41
N SER A 102 -14.62 0.01 -32.22
CA SER A 102 -15.55 0.30 -33.31
C SER A 102 -15.04 1.52 -34.07
N THR A 103 -14.36 1.27 -35.19
CA THR A 103 -13.72 2.30 -35.99
C THR A 103 -14.78 2.70 -36.99
N SER A 104 -15.82 3.35 -36.49
CA SER A 104 -16.90 3.88 -37.29
C SER A 104 -17.15 5.32 -36.86
N GLY A 105 -16.18 6.19 -37.17
CA GLY A 105 -16.31 7.63 -37.02
C GLY A 105 -14.95 8.29 -36.86
N LYS A 106 -14.44 8.91 -37.92
CA LYS A 106 -13.34 9.89 -37.79
C LYS A 106 -13.83 10.96 -36.81
N LYS A 107 -13.19 11.09 -35.64
CA LYS A 107 -13.52 12.13 -34.65
C LYS A 107 -13.64 13.48 -35.35
N SER A 108 -14.71 14.22 -35.08
CA SER A 108 -14.88 15.57 -35.62
C SER A 108 -13.72 16.46 -35.16
N TRP A 109 -13.39 17.49 -35.94
CA TRP A 109 -12.31 18.42 -35.59
C TRP A 109 -12.49 19.01 -34.19
N ASN A 110 -13.71 19.39 -33.84
CA ASN A 110 -14.06 19.91 -32.53
C ASN A 110 -13.76 18.90 -31.41
N GLN A 111 -14.07 17.62 -31.62
CA GLN A 111 -13.75 16.57 -30.64
C GLN A 111 -12.23 16.38 -30.49
N ARG A 112 -11.47 16.48 -31.58
CA ARG A 112 -9.99 16.41 -31.53
C ARG A 112 -9.39 17.57 -30.76
N MET A 113 -9.95 18.78 -30.92
CA MET A 113 -9.50 19.97 -30.20
C MET A 113 -9.87 19.91 -28.72
N ALA A 114 -11.08 19.44 -28.39
CA ALA A 114 -11.49 19.19 -27.01
C ALA A 114 -10.59 18.15 -26.32
N ASP A 115 -10.30 17.03 -26.99
CA ASP A 115 -9.36 16.01 -26.48
C ASP A 115 -7.95 16.60 -26.27
N LYS A 116 -7.49 17.48 -27.17
CA LYS A 116 -6.18 18.13 -27.05
C LYS A 116 -6.14 19.09 -25.86
N ALA A 117 -7.18 19.90 -25.66
CA ALA A 117 -7.30 20.78 -24.51
C ALA A 117 -7.35 19.99 -23.20
N ALA A 118 -8.17 18.93 -23.14
CA ALA A 118 -8.26 18.06 -21.96
C ALA A 118 -6.92 17.39 -21.62
N ARG A 119 -6.17 16.92 -22.64
CA ARG A 119 -4.83 16.36 -22.45
C ARG A 119 -3.84 17.39 -21.91
N LYS A 120 -3.88 18.62 -22.42
CA LYS A 120 -3.02 19.71 -21.96
C LYS A 120 -3.30 20.05 -20.50
N ASN A 121 -4.57 20.26 -20.15
CA ASN A 121 -4.98 20.56 -18.78
C ASN A 121 -4.55 19.44 -17.81
N LEU A 122 -4.71 18.18 -18.22
CA LEU A 122 -4.30 17.04 -17.40
C LEU A 122 -2.76 17.02 -17.20
N GLN A 123 -1.98 17.32 -18.23
CA GLN A 123 -0.53 17.41 -18.12
C GLN A 123 -0.09 18.56 -17.19
N GLU A 124 -0.74 19.71 -17.28
CA GLU A 124 -0.49 20.86 -16.40
C GLU A 124 -0.77 20.51 -14.94
N LEU A 125 -1.95 19.95 -14.64
CA LEU A 125 -2.31 19.51 -13.29
C LEU A 125 -1.33 18.46 -12.72
N LYS A 126 -0.87 17.53 -13.56
CA LYS A 126 0.18 16.57 -13.16
C LYS A 126 1.50 17.27 -12.86
N GLY A 127 1.89 18.23 -13.71
CA GLY A 127 3.10 19.04 -13.53
C GLY A 127 3.07 19.81 -12.21
N GLU A 128 1.95 20.48 -11.92
CA GLU A 128 1.72 21.23 -10.69
C GLU A 128 1.77 20.33 -9.45
N ALA A 129 1.10 19.18 -9.49
CA ALA A 129 1.11 18.23 -8.38
C ALA A 129 2.53 17.72 -8.07
N VAL A 130 3.31 17.39 -9.10
CA VAL A 130 4.70 16.94 -8.96
C VAL A 130 5.59 18.09 -8.46
N ALA A 131 5.42 19.30 -8.97
CA ALA A 131 6.17 20.47 -8.53
C ALA A 131 5.89 20.78 -7.05
N ALA A 132 4.62 20.74 -6.62
CA ALA A 132 4.23 20.92 -5.23
C ALA A 132 4.84 19.85 -4.31
N ALA A 133 4.84 18.59 -4.73
CA ALA A 133 5.47 17.50 -3.98
C ALA A 133 7.00 17.68 -3.86
N LYS A 134 7.66 18.07 -4.96
CA LYS A 134 9.11 18.38 -4.95
C LYS A 134 9.44 19.56 -4.05
N ALA A 135 8.64 20.63 -4.09
CA ALA A 135 8.82 21.81 -3.24
C ALA A 135 8.71 21.46 -1.76
N LYS A 136 7.69 20.67 -1.36
CA LYS A 136 7.53 20.17 0.02
C LYS A 136 8.74 19.34 0.46
N ARG A 137 9.23 18.44 -0.39
CA ARG A 137 10.41 17.61 -0.08
C ARG A 137 11.67 18.45 0.07
N LYS A 138 11.87 19.44 -0.79
CA LYS A 138 13.02 20.35 -0.73
C LYS A 138 12.98 21.18 0.56
N ALA A 139 11.83 21.79 0.88
CA ALA A 139 11.65 22.54 2.12
C ALA A 139 11.96 21.69 3.37
N ALA A 140 11.46 20.44 3.42
CA ALA A 140 11.78 19.52 4.51
C ALA A 140 13.28 19.16 4.59
N ALA A 141 13.95 18.99 3.45
CA ALA A 141 15.38 18.73 3.40
C ALA A 141 16.20 19.94 3.88
N ASP A 142 15.82 21.14 3.47
CA ASP A 142 16.50 22.38 3.85
C ASP A 142 16.34 22.67 5.35
N GLN A 143 15.14 22.43 5.91
CA GLN A 143 14.91 22.48 7.36
C GLN A 143 15.80 21.49 8.13
N ARG A 144 15.98 20.27 7.64
CA ARG A 144 16.87 19.27 8.26
C ARG A 144 18.33 19.69 8.19
N LYS A 145 18.78 20.27 7.07
CA LYS A 145 20.14 20.79 6.92
C LYS A 145 20.39 21.94 7.90
N ALA A 146 19.50 22.93 7.94
CA ALA A 146 19.60 24.05 8.87
C ALA A 146 19.60 23.59 10.33
N ALA A 147 18.77 22.61 10.70
CA ALA A 147 18.77 22.04 12.05
C ALA A 147 20.08 21.31 12.37
N LYS A 148 20.65 20.56 11.42
CA LYS A 148 21.94 19.88 11.58
C LYS A 148 23.09 20.89 11.74
N GLU A 149 23.09 21.95 10.94
CA GLU A 149 24.08 23.03 11.02
C GLU A 149 23.99 23.78 12.35
N ARG A 150 22.77 24.15 12.79
CA ARG A 150 22.56 24.76 14.12
C ARG A 150 23.05 23.83 15.24
N LYS A 151 22.76 22.53 15.15
CA LYS A 151 23.22 21.56 16.14
C LYS A 151 24.74 21.44 16.14
N ALA A 152 25.39 21.39 14.98
CA ALA A 152 26.84 21.35 14.86
C ALA A 152 27.49 22.64 15.42
N ALA A 153 26.95 23.82 15.07
CA ALA A 153 27.43 25.09 15.60
C ALA A 153 27.24 25.19 17.12
N ASN A 154 26.10 24.73 17.65
CA ASN A 154 25.87 24.70 19.09
C ASN A 154 26.82 23.71 19.78
N GLN A 155 27.07 22.54 19.19
CA GLN A 155 28.04 21.57 19.72
C GLN A 155 29.46 22.14 19.74
N GLN A 156 29.87 22.88 18.71
CA GLN A 156 31.17 23.56 18.66
C GLN A 156 31.25 24.66 19.73
N LYS A 157 30.19 25.47 19.89
CA LYS A 157 30.14 26.53 20.90
C LYS A 157 30.08 26.00 22.33
N SER A 158 29.36 24.90 22.57
CA SER A 158 29.21 24.29 23.90
C SER A 158 30.37 23.37 24.28
N ALA A 159 31.29 23.08 23.35
CA ALA A 159 32.46 22.28 23.64
C ALA A 159 33.46 23.11 24.46
N VAL A 160 33.37 23.01 25.78
CA VAL A 160 34.38 23.55 26.71
C VAL A 160 35.64 22.70 26.58
N VAL A 161 36.51 23.05 25.62
CA VAL A 161 37.77 22.36 25.35
C VAL A 161 38.92 23.34 25.46
N GLN A 162 39.96 22.96 26.22
CA GLN A 162 41.19 23.73 26.28
C GLN A 162 42.06 23.40 25.06
N LYS A 163 42.50 24.43 24.33
CA LYS A 163 43.42 24.26 23.20
C LYS A 163 44.81 23.94 23.74
N ILE A 164 45.31 22.73 23.45
CA ILE A 164 46.68 22.34 23.79
C ILE A 164 47.58 22.78 22.64
N THR A 165 48.38 23.83 22.86
CA THR A 165 49.27 24.40 21.84
C THR A 165 50.60 23.65 21.72
N ASN A 166 51.04 22.95 22.78
CA ASN A 166 52.33 22.28 22.81
C ASN A 166 52.26 20.87 22.17
N THR A 167 52.93 20.72 21.02
CA THR A 167 52.97 19.46 20.25
C THR A 167 53.60 18.29 21.01
N ALA A 168 54.57 18.55 21.90
CA ALA A 168 55.18 17.50 22.72
C ALA A 168 54.21 16.92 23.76
N THR A 169 53.34 17.77 24.32
CA THR A 169 52.30 17.32 25.27
C THR A 169 51.22 16.49 24.58
N VAL A 170 50.79 16.88 23.37
CA VAL A 170 49.87 16.09 22.54
C VAL A 170 50.47 14.72 22.22
N LYS A 171 51.75 14.64 21.82
CA LYS A 171 52.44 13.38 21.54
C LYS A 171 52.50 12.46 22.78
N LYS A 172 52.75 13.02 23.98
CA LYS A 172 52.73 12.25 25.24
C LYS A 172 51.32 11.70 25.53
N MET A 173 50.30 12.53 25.44
CA MET A 173 48.90 12.13 25.67
C MET A 173 48.39 11.12 24.64
N MET A 174 48.89 11.17 23.40
CA MET A 174 48.55 10.18 22.36
C MET A 174 49.17 8.81 22.61
N LYS A 175 50.30 8.72 23.34
CA LYS A 175 50.91 7.44 23.73
C LYS A 175 50.01 6.68 24.72
N ASP A 176 49.38 7.39 25.64
CA ASP A 176 48.53 6.81 26.67
C ASP A 176 47.10 6.54 26.20
N LYS A 177 46.63 5.29 26.31
CA LYS A 177 45.29 4.87 25.83
C LYS A 177 44.13 5.61 26.51
N LYS A 178 44.28 6.02 27.78
CA LYS A 178 43.26 6.76 28.53
C LYS A 178 43.23 8.24 28.10
N GLN A 179 44.39 8.87 27.99
CA GLN A 179 44.51 10.29 27.63
C GLN A 179 44.19 10.55 26.15
N ARG A 180 44.54 9.61 25.26
CA ARG A 180 44.16 9.65 23.85
C ARG A 180 42.64 9.74 23.62
N LYS A 181 41.82 9.15 24.51
CA LYS A 181 40.35 9.25 24.44
C LYS A 181 39.80 10.63 24.82
N LEU A 182 40.56 11.43 25.58
CA LEU A 182 40.20 12.78 25.99
C LEU A 182 40.51 13.82 24.90
N LEU A 183 41.48 13.51 24.03
CA LEU A 183 41.82 14.35 22.88
C LEU A 183 40.73 14.20 21.81
N ARG A 184 40.09 15.32 21.45
CA ARG A 184 39.30 15.40 20.22
C ARG A 184 40.17 15.98 19.12
N THR A 185 40.52 15.16 18.14
CA THR A 185 41.21 15.58 16.91
C THR A 185 40.18 16.26 16.00
N ALA A 186 39.84 17.50 16.30
CA ALA A 186 38.95 18.30 15.45
C ALA A 186 39.72 18.96 14.30
N ASP A 187 40.97 19.37 14.52
CA ASP A 187 41.87 19.88 13.49
C ASP A 187 43.31 19.54 13.91
N THR A 188 43.93 18.60 13.19
CA THR A 188 45.39 18.53 13.10
C THR A 188 45.71 18.89 11.66
N ASN A 189 46.34 20.06 11.46
CA ASN A 189 46.97 20.44 10.19
C ASN A 189 47.93 19.34 9.70
#